data_AF-A0A4C1T3H9-F1
#
_entry.id   AF-A0A4C1T3H9-F1
#
_cell.length_a   1.000
_cell.length_b   1.000
_cell.length_c   1.000
_cell.angle_alpha   90.00
_cell.angle_beta   90.00
_cell.angle_gamma   90.00
#
_symmetry.space_group_name_H-M   'P 1'
#
loop_
_entity.id
_entity.type
_entity.pdbx_description
1 polymer ?
#
loop_
_entity_poly.entity_id
_entity_poly.type
_entity_poly.pdbx_seq_one_letter_code
_entity_poly.pdbx_strand_id
1 'polypeptide(L)'
;MKRKPSIRDLEQKLKAALLELKTYREMCDCLVGERDYQETEIRSVIIMNTKLKGELAELDVKCNDPSDQRDRLQGLGNETDRSVRAITASEVLQEELQNSRTRTHKLQHQLELSRKSGLHGLHPGNKTDDRCSPRRARPPEPRSGRVSSPHAAPADGQRVIMYNDEFGRSTGLQAHRLLYNN
;
A
#
# COMPACT_ATOMS: atom_id res chain seq x y z
N MET A 1 -33.41 5.74 82.22
CA MET A 1 -33.66 7.18 82.03
C MET A 1 -32.52 7.78 81.22
N LYS A 2 -32.79 8.35 80.03
CA LYS A 2 -31.75 9.08 79.27
C LYS A 2 -31.54 10.46 79.93
N ARG A 3 -30.34 10.75 80.43
CA ARG A 3 -29.99 12.07 80.96
C ARG A 3 -30.04 13.09 79.82
N LYS A 4 -30.76 14.20 80.00
CA LYS A 4 -30.78 15.31 79.04
C LYS A 4 -29.40 15.98 79.04
N PRO A 5 -28.83 16.32 77.87
CA PRO A 5 -27.58 17.05 77.78
C PRO A 5 -27.70 18.41 78.46
N SER A 6 -26.61 18.85 79.11
CA SER A 6 -26.55 20.17 79.74
C SER A 6 -26.46 21.25 78.65
N ILE A 7 -26.90 22.48 78.97
CA ILE A 7 -26.80 23.62 78.05
C ILE A 7 -25.34 23.83 77.61
N ARG A 8 -24.37 23.68 78.52
CA ARG A 8 -22.94 23.80 78.21
C ARG A 8 -22.47 22.74 77.20
N ASP A 9 -23.03 21.53 77.28
CA ASP A 9 -22.64 20.43 76.38
C ASP A 9 -23.10 20.73 74.94
N LEU A 10 -24.29 21.33 74.80
CA LEU A 10 -24.83 21.76 73.51
C LEU A 10 -24.03 22.93 72.94
N GLU A 11 -23.64 23.90 73.76
CA GLU A 11 -22.79 25.02 73.34
C GLU A 11 -21.41 24.56 72.85
N GLN A 12 -20.79 23.61 73.54
CA GLN A 12 -19.51 23.03 73.12
C GLN A 12 -19.63 22.27 71.79
N LYS A 13 -20.69 21.48 71.62
CA LYS A 13 -20.98 20.79 70.35
C LYS A 13 -21.20 21.78 69.20
N LEU A 14 -21.94 22.86 69.44
CA LEU A 14 -22.15 23.89 68.44
C LEU A 14 -20.83 24.55 68.02
N LYS A 15 -19.95 24.87 68.97
CA LYS A 15 -18.63 25.43 68.68
C LYS A 15 -17.75 24.47 67.89
N ALA A 16 -17.74 23.19 68.25
CA ALA A 16 -16.99 22.17 67.52
C ALA A 16 -17.50 22.02 66.08
N ALA A 17 -18.82 21.89 65.90
CA ALA A 17 -19.44 21.80 64.58
C ALA A 17 -19.18 23.04 63.71
N LEU A 18 -19.19 24.24 64.31
CA LEU A 18 -18.83 25.47 63.60
C LEU A 18 -17.37 25.47 63.13
N LEU A 19 -16.45 24.95 63.95
CA LEU A 19 -15.05 24.85 63.57
C LEU A 19 -14.86 23.83 62.45
N GLU A 20 -15.50 22.66 62.54
CA GLU A 20 -15.49 21.65 61.48
C GLU A 20 -16.06 22.21 60.16
N LEU A 21 -17.21 22.87 60.19
CA LEU A 21 -17.82 23.52 59.02
C LEU A 21 -16.88 24.56 58.38
N LYS A 22 -16.12 25.30 59.19
CA LYS A 22 -15.13 26.24 58.69
C LYS A 22 -13.98 25.53 57.97
N THR A 23 -13.46 24.45 58.55
CA THR A 23 -12.41 23.64 57.89
C THR A 23 -12.89 22.99 56.60
N TYR A 24 -14.13 22.48 56.57
CA TYR A 24 -14.72 21.93 55.34
C TYR A 24 -14.90 22.99 54.26
N ARG A 25 -15.30 24.21 54.62
CA ARG A 25 -15.39 25.33 53.66
C ARG A 25 -14.05 25.61 53.01
N GLU A 26 -12.99 25.74 53.82
CA GLU A 26 -11.63 26.00 53.33
C GLU A 26 -11.16 24.88 52.39
N MET A 27 -11.42 23.62 52.74
CA MET A 27 -11.15 22.48 51.84
C MET A 27 -11.95 22.54 50.53
N CYS A 28 -13.23 22.90 50.58
CA CYS A 28 -14.04 23.05 49.38
C CYS A 28 -13.51 24.15 48.47
N ASP A 29 -13.07 25.27 49.04
CA ASP A 29 -12.48 26.38 48.28
C ASP A 29 -11.18 25.93 47.59
N CYS A 30 -10.34 25.14 48.26
CA CYS A 30 -9.15 24.54 47.65
C CYS A 30 -9.48 23.62 46.48
N LEU A 31 -10.43 22.68 46.66
CA LEU A 31 -10.84 21.73 45.62
C LEU A 31 -11.45 22.43 44.40
N VAL A 32 -12.20 23.50 44.61
CA VAL A 32 -12.74 24.35 43.54
C VAL A 32 -11.60 24.97 42.73
N GLY A 33 -10.56 25.50 43.40
CA GLY A 33 -9.38 26.04 42.72
C GLY A 33 -8.61 25.00 41.91
N GLU A 34 -8.40 23.80 42.46
CA GLU A 34 -7.75 22.70 41.73
C GLU A 34 -8.53 22.28 40.49
N ARG A 35 -9.86 22.16 40.61
CA ARG A 35 -10.74 21.84 39.47
C ARG A 35 -10.63 22.90 38.37
N ASP A 36 -10.67 24.18 38.73
CA ASP A 36 -10.61 25.27 37.75
C ASP A 36 -9.24 25.29 37.04
N TYR A 37 -8.15 25.02 37.77
CA TYR A 37 -6.83 24.83 37.18
C TYR A 37 -6.82 23.66 36.17
N GLN A 38 -7.30 22.48 36.57
CA GLN A 38 -7.39 21.31 35.69
C GLN A 38 -8.24 21.59 34.45
N GLU A 39 -9.35 22.33 34.60
CA GLU A 39 -10.18 22.72 33.46
C GLU A 39 -9.39 23.57 32.45
N THR A 40 -8.61 24.54 32.93
CA THR A 40 -7.75 25.36 32.05
C THR A 40 -6.65 24.57 31.37
N GLU A 41 -6.05 23.60 32.06
CA GLU A 41 -5.06 22.69 31.48
C GLU A 41 -5.69 21.80 30.39
N ILE A 42 -6.85 21.20 30.67
CA ILE A 42 -7.59 20.37 29.69
C ILE A 42 -7.95 21.19 28.45
N ARG A 43 -8.45 22.41 28.62
CA ARG A 43 -8.74 23.32 27.50
C ARG A 43 -7.50 23.60 26.66
N SER A 44 -6.36 23.82 27.30
CA SER A 44 -5.09 24.06 26.60
C SER A 44 -4.63 22.83 25.80
N VAL A 45 -4.74 21.63 26.39
CA VAL A 45 -4.43 20.36 25.71
C VAL A 45 -5.34 20.16 24.50
N ILE A 46 -6.64 20.45 24.59
CA ILE A 46 -7.58 20.34 23.46
C ILE A 46 -7.17 21.26 22.32
N ILE A 47 -6.79 22.52 22.62
CA ILE A 47 -6.35 23.48 21.60
C ILE A 47 -5.09 22.97 20.90
N MET A 48 -4.10 22.52 21.67
CA MET A 48 -2.86 21.94 21.13
C MET A 48 -3.14 20.69 20.27
N ASN A 49 -3.99 19.79 20.74
CA ASN A 49 -4.36 18.59 19.99
C ASN A 49 -5.05 18.93 18.66
N THR A 50 -5.93 19.93 18.66
CA THR A 50 -6.60 20.43 17.45
C THR A 50 -5.60 21.00 16.46
N LYS A 51 -4.62 21.79 16.93
CA LYS A 51 -3.56 22.34 16.10
C LYS A 51 -2.70 21.23 15.48
N LEU A 52 -2.24 20.28 16.29
CA LEU A 52 -1.42 19.16 15.81
C LEU A 52 -2.15 18.27 14.80
N LYS A 53 -3.46 18.03 15.00
CA LYS A 53 -4.29 17.33 14.00
C LYS A 53 -4.35 18.07 12.67
N GLY A 54 -4.44 19.40 12.70
CA GLY A 54 -4.37 20.24 11.50
C GLY A 54 -3.02 20.12 10.78
N GLU A 55 -1.91 20.28 11.52
CA GLU A 55 -0.55 20.13 10.96
C GLU A 55 -0.32 18.73 10.36
N LEU A 56 -0.85 17.68 11.00
CA LEU A 56 -0.78 16.32 10.49
C LEU A 56 -1.54 16.15 9.17
N ALA A 57 -2.74 16.72 9.06
CA ALA A 57 -3.52 16.68 7.82
C ALA A 57 -2.84 17.43 6.68
N GLU A 58 -2.21 18.58 6.96
CA GLU A 58 -1.44 19.31 5.95
C GLU A 58 -0.22 18.51 5.46
N LEU A 59 0.47 17.81 6.38
CA LEU A 59 1.59 16.95 6.03
C LEU A 59 1.14 15.74 5.21
N ASP A 60 -0.01 15.14 5.53
CA ASP A 60 -0.58 14.02 4.76
C ASP A 60 -0.81 14.42 3.30
N VAL A 61 -1.45 15.58 3.06
CA VAL A 61 -1.65 16.14 1.71
C VAL A 61 -0.30 16.35 1.01
N LYS A 62 0.66 16.99 1.68
CA LYS A 62 2.00 17.25 1.13
C LYS A 62 2.80 15.98 0.85
N CYS A 63 2.55 14.88 1.54
CA CYS A 63 3.23 13.60 1.30
C CYS A 63 2.64 12.84 0.11
N ASN A 64 1.37 13.06 -0.22
CA ASN A 64 0.73 12.44 -1.39
C ASN A 64 1.29 13.03 -2.72
N ASP A 65 1.56 14.34 -2.80
CA ASP A 65 2.06 14.96 -4.04
C ASP A 65 3.40 14.36 -4.54
N PRO A 66 4.44 14.16 -3.70
CA PRO A 66 5.68 13.50 -4.11
C PRO A 66 5.49 12.03 -4.47
N SER A 67 4.55 11.33 -3.82
CA SER A 67 4.23 9.94 -4.17
C SER A 67 3.67 9.87 -5.60
N ASP A 68 2.73 10.74 -5.93
CA ASP A 68 2.17 10.85 -7.28
C ASP A 68 3.25 11.24 -8.30
N GLN A 69 4.14 12.17 -7.95
CA GLN A 69 5.27 12.54 -8.81
C GLN A 69 6.21 11.36 -9.05
N ARG A 70 6.55 10.59 -8.01
CA ARG A 70 7.38 9.39 -8.14
C ARG A 70 6.75 8.38 -9.08
N ASP A 71 5.45 8.12 -8.94
CA ASP A 71 4.74 7.13 -9.75
C ASP A 71 4.70 7.57 -11.23
N ARG A 72 4.51 8.87 -11.48
CA ARG A 72 4.62 9.46 -12.84
C ARG A 72 6.03 9.32 -13.42
N LEU A 73 7.07 9.63 -12.63
CA LEU A 73 8.46 9.50 -13.06
C LEU A 73 8.84 8.04 -13.34
N GLN A 74 8.34 7.11 -12.53
CA GLN A 74 8.53 5.67 -12.74
C GLN A 74 7.88 5.22 -14.05
N GLY A 75 6.68 5.72 -14.37
CA GLY A 75 6.02 5.50 -15.66
C GLY A 75 6.90 5.92 -16.85
N LEU A 76 7.48 7.13 -16.78
CA LEU A 76 8.39 7.64 -17.82
C LEU A 76 9.70 6.84 -17.91
N GLY A 77 10.24 6.38 -16.78
CA GLY A 77 11.41 5.50 -16.75
C GLY A 77 11.15 4.20 -17.50
N ASN A 78 10.01 3.56 -17.24
CA ASN A 78 9.61 2.32 -17.93
C ASN A 78 9.43 2.51 -19.44
N GLU A 79 8.87 3.64 -19.87
CA GLU A 79 8.72 3.99 -21.28
C GLU A 79 10.08 4.25 -21.97
N THR A 80 10.99 4.90 -21.26
CA THR A 80 12.37 5.12 -21.71
C THR A 80 13.09 3.78 -21.88
N ASP A 81 13.01 2.89 -20.89
CA ASP A 81 13.61 1.55 -20.97
C ASP A 81 13.04 0.71 -22.12
N ARG A 82 11.74 0.87 -22.41
CA ARG A 82 11.11 0.24 -23.57
C ARG A 82 11.68 0.79 -24.88
N SER A 83 11.83 2.11 -24.96
CA SER A 83 12.40 2.79 -26.12
C SER A 83 13.86 2.39 -26.36
N VAL A 84 14.68 2.33 -25.29
CA VAL A 84 16.06 1.84 -25.35
C VAL A 84 16.11 0.41 -25.88
N ARG A 85 15.29 -0.50 -25.34
CA ARG A 85 15.21 -1.89 -25.82
C ARG A 85 14.82 -1.97 -27.30
N ALA A 86 13.89 -1.12 -27.76
CA ALA A 86 13.49 -1.08 -29.16
C ALA A 86 14.60 -0.56 -30.09
N ILE A 87 15.36 0.45 -29.65
CA ILE A 87 16.53 0.97 -30.37
C ILE A 87 17.58 -0.12 -30.50
N THR A 88 17.96 -0.78 -29.40
CA THR A 88 18.93 -1.87 -29.42
C THR A 88 18.49 -3.02 -30.33
N ALA A 89 17.21 -3.41 -30.30
CA ALA A 89 16.69 -4.44 -31.21
C ALA A 89 16.79 -4.03 -32.68
N SER A 90 16.57 -2.75 -32.98
CA SER A 90 16.67 -2.22 -34.35
C SER A 90 18.11 -2.23 -34.86
N GLU A 91 19.08 -1.91 -34.01
CA GLU A 91 20.52 -1.97 -34.34
C GLU A 91 20.96 -3.40 -34.69
N VAL A 92 20.54 -4.39 -33.90
CA VAL A 92 20.81 -5.81 -34.17
C VAL A 92 20.25 -6.25 -35.53
N LEU A 93 19.00 -5.90 -35.82
CA LEU A 93 18.39 -6.22 -37.12
C LEU A 93 19.10 -5.54 -38.30
N GLN A 94 19.59 -4.31 -38.10
CA GLN A 94 20.36 -3.60 -39.11
C GLN A 94 21.69 -4.29 -39.41
N GLU A 95 22.39 -4.78 -38.37
CA GLU A 95 23.63 -5.55 -38.54
C GLU A 95 23.37 -6.87 -39.28
N GLU A 96 22.34 -7.63 -38.89
CA GLU A 96 21.95 -8.88 -39.56
C GLU A 96 21.63 -8.66 -41.04
N LEU A 97 20.90 -7.58 -41.36
CA LEU A 97 20.58 -7.21 -42.74
C LEU A 97 21.84 -6.92 -43.55
N GLN A 98 22.79 -6.17 -42.98
CA GLN A 98 24.06 -5.84 -43.63
C GLN A 98 24.91 -7.09 -43.88
N ASN A 99 24.93 -8.01 -42.91
CA ASN A 99 25.60 -9.31 -43.04
C ASN A 99 24.96 -10.16 -44.15
N SER A 100 23.63 -10.25 -44.19
CA SER A 100 22.88 -10.96 -45.23
C SER A 100 23.14 -10.38 -46.63
N ARG A 101 23.15 -9.04 -46.75
CA ARG A 101 23.47 -8.33 -47.99
C ARG A 101 24.87 -8.67 -48.50
N THR A 102 25.86 -8.64 -47.60
CA THR A 102 27.24 -9.01 -47.93
C THR A 102 27.36 -10.46 -48.42
N ARG A 103 26.65 -11.40 -47.78
CA ARG A 103 26.62 -12.81 -48.21
C ARG A 103 26.00 -12.96 -49.60
N THR A 104 24.89 -12.25 -49.85
CA THR A 104 24.19 -12.28 -51.14
C THR A 104 25.08 -11.76 -52.26
N HIS A 105 25.79 -10.65 -52.05
CA HIS A 105 26.73 -10.13 -53.04
C HIS A 105 27.88 -11.12 -53.34
N LYS A 106 28.42 -11.78 -52.30
CA LYS A 106 29.43 -12.84 -52.49
C LYS A 106 28.92 -14.00 -53.34
N LEU A 107 27.71 -14.49 -53.07
CA LEU A 107 27.07 -15.56 -53.84
C LEU A 107 26.79 -15.15 -55.29
N GLN A 108 26.28 -13.92 -55.50
CA GLN A 108 26.07 -13.38 -56.85
C GLN A 108 27.36 -13.35 -57.66
N HIS A 109 28.45 -12.86 -57.07
CA HIS A 109 29.76 -12.85 -57.72
C HIS A 109 30.26 -14.27 -58.06
N GLN A 110 30.09 -15.24 -57.15
CA GLN A 110 30.45 -16.65 -57.43
C GLN A 110 29.65 -17.25 -58.60
N LEU A 111 28.34 -16.95 -58.69
CA LEU A 111 27.50 -17.38 -59.81
C LEU A 111 27.95 -16.77 -61.13
N GLU A 112 28.33 -15.49 -61.13
CA GLU A 112 28.87 -14.82 -62.33
C GLU A 112 30.19 -15.43 -62.80
N LEU A 113 31.10 -15.75 -61.88
CA LEU A 113 32.34 -16.45 -62.22
C LEU A 113 32.06 -17.85 -62.79
N SER A 114 31.12 -18.59 -62.20
CA SER A 114 30.71 -19.92 -62.67
C SER A 114 30.08 -19.88 -64.07
N ARG A 115 29.30 -18.84 -64.38
CA ARG A 115 28.74 -18.61 -65.72
C ARG A 115 29.84 -18.33 -66.76
N LYS A 116 30.90 -17.62 -66.37
CA LYS A 116 32.03 -17.30 -67.26
C LYS A 116 32.96 -18.48 -67.50
N SER A 117 33.12 -19.39 -66.53
CA SER A 117 33.98 -20.57 -66.66
C SER A 117 33.32 -21.76 -67.35
N GLY A 118 31.98 -21.84 -67.36
CA GLY A 118 31.19 -22.94 -67.91
C GLY A 118 30.69 -22.73 -69.34
N LEU A 119 31.60 -22.56 -70.31
CA LEU A 119 31.34 -22.77 -71.74
C LEU A 119 31.67 -24.23 -72.12
N HIS A 120 31.11 -25.19 -71.39
CA HIS A 120 30.89 -26.56 -71.87
C HIS A 120 29.58 -27.07 -71.31
N GLY A 121 28.61 -27.19 -72.21
CA GLY A 121 27.22 -27.45 -71.88
C GLY A 121 26.96 -28.84 -71.34
N LEU A 122 25.97 -28.93 -70.47
CA LEU A 122 25.13 -30.12 -70.39
C LEU A 122 23.66 -29.69 -70.45
N HIS A 123 23.01 -30.31 -71.43
CA HIS A 123 21.62 -30.22 -71.82
C HIS A 123 20.70 -30.60 -70.64
N PRO A 124 19.67 -29.82 -70.28
CA PRO A 124 18.70 -30.25 -69.27
C PRO A 124 17.69 -31.20 -69.92
N GLY A 125 17.84 -32.48 -69.64
CA GLY A 125 16.86 -33.51 -69.92
C GLY A 125 16.15 -33.96 -68.65
N ASN A 126 14.84 -33.67 -68.60
CA ASN A 126 13.76 -34.54 -68.12
C ASN A 126 13.40 -34.58 -66.62
N LYS A 127 12.06 -34.50 -66.47
CA LYS A 127 11.16 -35.16 -65.51
C LYS A 127 10.98 -34.53 -64.11
N THR A 128 9.85 -33.83 -64.06
CA THR A 128 8.92 -33.67 -62.93
C THR A 128 8.78 -34.93 -62.07
N ASP A 129 8.95 -34.76 -60.76
CA ASP A 129 8.28 -35.49 -59.67
C ASP A 129 8.25 -34.51 -58.48
N ASP A 130 7.14 -33.77 -58.29
CA ASP A 130 6.02 -34.09 -57.41
C ASP A 130 6.39 -34.53 -55.98
N ARG A 131 5.77 -33.83 -55.01
CA ARG A 131 5.70 -34.07 -53.56
C ARG A 131 6.89 -33.66 -52.69
N CYS A 132 6.72 -32.55 -51.97
CA CYS A 132 6.64 -32.58 -50.50
C CYS A 132 6.25 -31.21 -49.93
N SER A 133 5.03 -31.11 -49.41
CA SER A 133 4.58 -29.99 -48.58
C SER A 133 5.00 -30.20 -47.11
N PRO A 134 5.70 -29.25 -46.46
CA PRO A 134 5.84 -29.28 -45.00
C PRO A 134 4.58 -28.68 -44.36
N ARG A 135 3.86 -29.51 -43.59
CA ARG A 135 2.75 -29.09 -42.72
C ARG A 135 3.20 -27.98 -41.77
N ARG A 136 2.44 -26.88 -41.73
CA ARG A 136 2.51 -25.86 -40.68
C ARG A 136 2.21 -26.49 -39.32
N ALA A 137 3.21 -26.60 -38.46
CA ALA A 137 3.00 -26.87 -37.04
C ALA A 137 2.58 -25.57 -36.34
N ARG A 138 1.37 -25.59 -35.77
CA ARG A 138 0.73 -24.51 -35.03
C ARG A 138 1.20 -24.59 -33.56
N PRO A 139 1.78 -23.55 -32.95
CA PRO A 139 2.07 -23.54 -31.52
C PRO A 139 0.76 -23.43 -30.70
N PRO A 140 0.60 -24.18 -29.59
CA PRO A 140 -0.55 -24.04 -28.71
C PRO A 140 -0.39 -22.82 -27.77
N GLU A 141 -1.46 -22.04 -27.65
CA GLU A 141 -1.61 -20.95 -26.68
C GLU A 141 -1.49 -21.46 -25.22
N PRO A 142 -0.74 -20.77 -24.34
CA PRO A 142 -0.83 -21.01 -22.91
C PRO A 142 -2.08 -20.33 -22.34
N ARG A 143 -2.93 -21.16 -21.74
CA ARG A 143 -4.17 -20.81 -21.04
C ARG A 143 -3.89 -19.86 -19.87
N SER A 144 -4.62 -18.74 -19.85
CA SER A 144 -4.75 -17.84 -18.71
C SER A 144 -5.47 -18.55 -17.56
N GLY A 145 -4.71 -18.98 -16.56
CA GLY A 145 -5.25 -19.44 -15.28
C GLY A 145 -5.62 -18.25 -14.41
N ARG A 146 -6.90 -17.88 -14.40
CA ARG A 146 -7.47 -17.07 -13.31
C ARG A 146 -7.54 -17.94 -12.06
N VAL A 147 -6.71 -17.66 -11.07
CA VAL A 147 -6.91 -18.14 -9.71
C VAL A 147 -7.72 -17.08 -8.98
N SER A 148 -9.02 -17.35 -8.82
CA SER A 148 -9.85 -16.66 -7.82
C SER A 148 -9.34 -17.05 -6.44
N SER A 149 -8.90 -16.07 -5.65
CA SER A 149 -8.64 -16.25 -4.23
C SER A 149 -9.97 -16.11 -3.47
N PRO A 150 -10.49 -17.15 -2.79
CA PRO A 150 -11.65 -17.00 -1.93
C PRO A 150 -11.24 -16.31 -0.62
N HIS A 151 -11.96 -15.24 -0.28
CA HIS A 151 -12.00 -14.72 1.07
C HIS A 151 -12.30 -15.87 2.04
N ALA A 152 -11.36 -16.13 2.95
CA ALA A 152 -11.57 -17.02 4.06
C ALA A 152 -12.70 -16.46 4.93
N ALA A 153 -13.82 -17.19 5.00
CA ALA A 153 -14.85 -16.94 6.00
C ALA A 153 -14.26 -17.24 7.39
N PRO A 154 -14.45 -16.36 8.39
CA PRO A 154 -14.02 -16.63 9.76
C PRO A 154 -14.71 -17.89 10.30
N ALA A 155 -13.91 -18.81 10.84
CA ALA A 155 -14.40 -20.04 11.44
C ALA A 155 -15.38 -19.73 12.58
N ASP A 156 -16.45 -20.50 12.60
CA ASP A 156 -17.58 -20.40 13.52
C ASP A 156 -17.10 -20.36 14.99
N GLY A 157 -17.34 -19.23 15.67
CA GLY A 157 -17.03 -19.07 17.11
C GLY A 157 -16.27 -17.80 17.53
N GLN A 158 -15.74 -16.99 16.60
CA GLN A 158 -15.11 -15.72 16.95
C GLN A 158 -16.14 -14.57 16.95
N ARG A 159 -16.48 -14.04 18.13
CA ARG A 159 -17.16 -12.73 18.24
C ARG A 159 -16.18 -11.63 17.84
N VAL A 160 -16.25 -11.20 16.58
CA VAL A 160 -15.57 -9.97 16.15
C VAL A 160 -16.44 -8.80 16.61
N ILE A 161 -15.95 -8.01 17.57
CA ILE A 161 -16.60 -6.75 17.93
C ILE A 161 -16.05 -5.69 16.97
N MET A 162 -16.91 -5.21 16.09
CA MET A 162 -16.58 -4.14 15.15
C MET A 162 -16.75 -2.80 15.87
N TYR A 163 -15.70 -1.99 15.92
CA TYR A 163 -15.80 -0.58 16.30
C TYR A 163 -15.58 0.26 15.04
N ASN A 164 -16.45 1.24 14.82
CA ASN A 164 -16.26 2.24 13.79
C ASN A 164 -15.44 3.37 14.37
N ASP A 165 -14.36 3.76 13.69
CA ASP A 165 -13.65 4.99 14.03
C ASP A 165 -14.51 6.22 13.66
N GLU A 166 -14.07 7.41 14.09
CA GLU A 166 -14.73 8.70 13.77
C GLU A 166 -14.79 8.99 12.25
N PHE A 167 -14.12 8.18 11.43
CA PHE A 167 -14.10 8.27 9.97
C PHE A 167 -14.91 7.16 9.28
N GLY A 168 -15.67 6.35 10.04
CA GLY A 168 -16.49 5.28 9.51
C GLY A 168 -15.71 4.05 9.00
N ARG A 169 -14.41 3.95 9.32
CA ARG A 169 -13.61 2.76 9.01
C ARG A 169 -13.79 1.74 10.13
N SER A 170 -14.27 0.57 9.75
CA SER A 170 -14.49 -0.54 10.67
C SER A 170 -13.18 -1.31 10.85
N THR A 171 -12.61 -1.27 12.05
CA THR A 171 -11.41 -2.07 12.39
C THR A 171 -11.81 -3.21 13.33
N GLY A 172 -11.46 -4.44 12.95
CA GLY A 172 -11.75 -5.63 13.75
C GLY A 172 -10.57 -5.95 14.68
N LEU A 173 -10.78 -5.91 15.99
CA LEU A 173 -9.82 -6.40 16.98
C LEU A 173 -10.15 -7.86 17.34
N GLN A 174 -9.20 -8.77 17.11
CA GLN A 174 -9.30 -10.15 17.62
C GLN A 174 -9.03 -10.15 19.13
N ALA A 175 -10.09 -10.17 19.92
CA ALA A 175 -9.98 -10.37 21.36
C ALA A 175 -9.72 -11.85 21.64
N HIS A 176 -8.47 -12.22 21.95
CA HIS A 176 -8.17 -13.53 22.50
C HIS A 176 -8.76 -13.64 23.90
N ARG A 177 -9.75 -14.53 24.05
CA ARG A 177 -10.43 -14.83 25.32
C ARG A 177 -9.45 -15.53 26.27
N LEU A 178 -8.68 -14.76 27.03
CA LEU A 178 -7.94 -15.28 28.18
C LEU A 178 -8.97 -15.59 29.28
N LEU A 179 -9.41 -16.85 29.32
CA LEU A 179 -10.14 -17.38 30.46
C LEU A 179 -9.17 -17.45 31.65
N TYR A 180 -9.25 -16.46 32.53
CA TYR A 180 -8.73 -16.57 33.89
C TYR A 180 -9.55 -17.66 34.60
N ASN A 181 -8.96 -18.84 34.75
CA ASN A 181 -9.48 -19.85 35.65
C ASN A 181 -9.12 -19.45 37.08
N ASN A 182 -10.14 -19.15 37.89
CA ASN A 182 -10.07 -19.13 39.35
C ASN A 182 -10.09 -20.55 39.90
#